data_AF-A0AAJ7E3A7-F1
#
_entry.id   AF-A0AAJ7E3A7-F1
#
_cell.length_a   1.000
_cell.length_b   1.000
_cell.length_c   1.000
_cell.angle_alpha   90.00
_cell.angle_beta   90.00
_cell.angle_gamma   90.00
#
_symmetry.space_group_name_H-M   'P 1'
#
loop_
_entity.id
_entity.type
_entity.pdbx_description
1 polymer ?
#
loop_
_entity_poly.entity_id
_entity_poly.type
_entity_poly.pdbx_seq_one_letter_code
_entity_poly.pdbx_strand_id
1 'polypeptide(L)'
;MAKINNPEVLYRHFCKTASNIITHFDKDERDNILKDLKEIVTNNCICDQRIIKLNETIKDLVVDIDNSDTDHTMKEFKKQRNKMLAYKPDITNHQKLKQYFNEVEELIKAEDDVIHNQLNDDDIQITENDINIIDPFTKKRMIDPVKNKICGHVYDRESTIYILQIKKDTRCPVIGCINKQFILEENLVSDVITRKYLQKHPT
;
A
#
# COMPACT_ATOMS: atom_id res chain seq x y z
N MET A 1 8.09 17.64 17.59
CA MET A 1 9.12 16.79 16.96
C MET A 1 8.55 16.24 15.67
N ALA A 2 9.18 16.57 14.54
CA ALA A 2 8.67 16.30 13.20
C ALA A 2 8.51 14.80 12.94
N LYS A 3 7.38 14.41 12.33
CA LYS A 3 7.09 13.07 11.80
C LYS A 3 8.03 12.78 10.62
N ILE A 4 9.31 12.48 10.89
CA ILE A 4 10.32 12.27 9.83
C ILE A 4 10.21 10.87 9.19
N ASN A 5 9.51 9.92 9.81
CA ASN A 5 9.20 8.63 9.19
C ASN A 5 7.70 8.35 9.25
N ASN A 6 6.96 8.79 8.23
CA ASN A 6 5.63 8.26 7.99
C ASN A 6 5.72 7.12 6.95
N PRO A 7 5.73 5.85 7.36
CA PRO A 7 5.85 4.72 6.44
C PRO A 7 4.74 4.70 5.37
N GLU A 8 3.58 5.29 5.64
CA GLU A 8 2.50 5.44 4.64
C GLU A 8 2.87 6.40 3.50
N VAL A 9 3.61 7.47 3.79
CA VAL A 9 4.02 8.45 2.77
C VAL A 9 5.06 7.82 1.85
N LEU A 10 6.04 7.14 2.42
CA LEU A 10 7.06 6.45 1.65
C LEU A 10 6.47 5.34 0.77
N TYR A 11 5.53 4.56 1.30
CA TYR A 11 4.79 3.56 0.55
C TYR A 11 4.07 4.17 -0.67
N ARG A 12 3.36 5.28 -0.48
CA ARG A 12 2.70 6.00 -1.58
C ARG A 12 3.69 6.48 -2.64
N HIS A 13 4.88 6.91 -2.24
CA HIS A 13 5.93 7.28 -3.19
C HIS A 13 6.42 6.08 -4.00
N PHE A 14 6.61 4.90 -3.39
CA PHE A 14 6.97 3.70 -4.13
C PHE A 14 5.92 3.33 -5.19
N CYS A 15 4.62 3.33 -4.83
CA CYS A 15 3.55 3.06 -5.78
C CYS A 15 3.53 4.10 -6.92
N LYS A 16 3.73 5.38 -6.60
CA LYS A 16 3.79 6.45 -7.62
C LYS A 16 4.98 6.27 -8.56
N THR A 17 6.16 5.95 -8.03
CA THR A 17 7.35 5.70 -8.82
C THR A 17 7.13 4.50 -9.76
N ALA A 18 6.55 3.41 -9.27
CA ALA A 18 6.20 2.26 -10.11
C ALA A 18 5.23 2.64 -11.24
N SER A 19 4.18 3.41 -10.93
CA SER A 19 3.24 3.92 -11.93
C SER A 19 3.94 4.76 -13.01
N ASN A 20 4.88 5.62 -12.62
CA ASN A 20 5.65 6.44 -13.55
C ASN A 20 6.55 5.59 -14.44
N ILE A 21 7.23 4.59 -13.87
CA ILE A 21 8.07 3.66 -14.63
C ILE A 21 7.23 2.93 -15.68
N ILE A 22 6.07 2.39 -15.28
CA ILE A 22 5.17 1.67 -16.18
C ILE A 22 4.65 2.56 -17.33
N THR A 23 4.41 3.84 -17.05
CA THR A 23 3.80 4.77 -18.03
C THR A 23 4.80 5.35 -19.03
N HIS A 24 6.08 5.45 -18.66
CA HIS A 24 7.04 6.29 -19.38
C HIS A 24 8.24 5.53 -19.96
N PHE A 25 8.40 4.24 -19.64
CA PHE A 25 9.52 3.42 -20.13
C PHE A 25 9.00 2.30 -21.04
N ASP A 26 9.79 1.95 -22.05
CA ASP A 26 9.52 0.78 -22.89
C ASP A 26 9.68 -0.52 -22.10
N LYS A 27 9.17 -1.63 -22.66
CA LYS A 27 9.02 -2.90 -21.95
C LYS A 27 10.32 -3.44 -21.35
N ASP A 28 11.42 -3.40 -22.10
CA ASP A 28 12.68 -3.99 -21.68
C ASP A 28 13.37 -3.13 -20.59
N GLU A 29 13.34 -1.81 -20.75
CA GLU A 29 13.87 -0.89 -19.73
C GLU A 29 12.99 -0.87 -18.46
N ARG A 30 11.67 -0.85 -18.63
CA ARG A 30 10.65 -0.90 -17.56
C ARG A 30 10.86 -2.08 -16.64
N ASP A 31 11.00 -3.28 -17.18
CA ASP A 31 11.05 -4.51 -16.38
C ASP A 31 12.33 -4.55 -15.50
N ASN A 32 13.44 -4.02 -16.01
CA ASN A 32 14.68 -3.88 -15.24
C ASN A 32 14.55 -2.84 -14.11
N ILE A 33 14.04 -1.65 -14.40
CA ILE A 33 13.88 -0.60 -13.37
C ILE A 33 12.85 -1.02 -12.30
N LEU A 34 11.76 -1.70 -12.71
CA LEU A 34 10.79 -2.24 -11.75
C LEU A 34 11.39 -3.32 -10.86
N LYS A 35 12.31 -4.14 -11.37
CA LYS A 35 13.04 -5.12 -10.56
C LYS A 35 13.87 -4.43 -9.48
N ASP A 36 14.61 -3.39 -9.83
CA ASP A 36 15.42 -2.62 -8.88
C ASP A 36 14.53 -1.93 -7.83
N LEU A 37 13.41 -1.34 -8.26
CA LEU A 37 12.45 -0.73 -7.34
C LEU A 37 11.86 -1.77 -6.39
N LYS A 38 11.51 -2.98 -6.87
CA LYS A 38 11.03 -4.08 -6.02
C LYS A 38 12.07 -4.48 -4.97
N GLU A 39 13.35 -4.52 -5.33
CA GLU A 39 14.43 -4.78 -4.37
C GLU A 39 14.54 -3.67 -3.31
N ILE A 40 14.46 -2.40 -3.72
CA ILE A 40 14.48 -1.25 -2.80
C ILE A 40 13.32 -1.33 -1.80
N VAL A 41 12.09 -1.61 -2.27
CA VAL A 41 10.91 -1.73 -1.41
C VAL A 41 11.04 -2.91 -0.43
N THR A 42 11.61 -4.02 -0.90
CA THR A 42 11.90 -5.20 -0.07
C THR A 42 12.89 -4.87 1.04
N ASN A 43 14.00 -4.21 0.69
CA ASN A 43 15.02 -3.75 1.63
C ASN A 43 14.45 -2.74 2.64
N ASN A 44 13.58 -1.84 2.19
CA ASN A 44 12.89 -0.91 3.08
C ASN A 44 12.01 -1.66 4.11
N CYS A 45 11.24 -2.67 3.69
CA CYS A 45 10.44 -3.48 4.61
C CYS A 45 11.33 -4.21 5.65
N ILE A 46 12.49 -4.73 5.23
CA ILE A 46 13.46 -5.35 6.14
C ILE A 46 13.98 -4.33 7.16
N CYS A 47 14.33 -3.12 6.72
CA CYS A 47 14.78 -2.04 7.60
C CYS A 47 13.69 -1.65 8.60
N ASP A 48 12.43 -1.52 8.18
CA ASP A 48 11.31 -1.21 9.05
C ASP A 48 11.14 -2.27 10.16
N GLN A 49 11.19 -3.55 9.82
CA GLN A 49 11.12 -4.64 10.80
C GLN A 49 12.29 -4.62 11.79
N ARG A 50 13.50 -4.29 11.32
CA ARG A 50 14.68 -4.10 12.19
C ARG A 50 14.49 -2.92 13.15
N ILE A 51 13.95 -1.80 12.67
CA ILE A 51 13.67 -0.62 13.51
C ILE A 51 12.61 -0.95 14.57
N ILE A 52 11.54 -1.65 14.20
CA ILE A 52 10.52 -2.11 15.16
C ILE A 52 11.18 -2.98 16.24
N LYS A 53 11.96 -3.98 15.83
CA LYS A 53 12.61 -4.88 16.77
C LYS A 53 13.62 -4.17 17.69
N LEU A 54 14.34 -3.20 17.15
CA LEU A 54 15.25 -2.36 17.92
C LEU A 54 14.49 -1.54 18.97
N ASN A 55 13.39 -0.90 18.59
CA ASN A 55 12.56 -0.11 19.50
C ASN A 55 11.97 -0.97 20.63
N GLU A 56 11.50 -2.19 20.34
CA GLU A 56 11.06 -3.15 21.38
C GLU A 56 12.20 -3.45 22.36
N THR A 57 13.38 -3.77 21.83
CA THR A 57 14.54 -4.16 22.65
C THR A 57 15.04 -3.01 23.51
N ILE A 58 15.06 -1.79 22.98
CA ILE A 58 15.40 -0.58 23.75
C ILE A 58 14.38 -0.38 24.88
N LYS A 59 13.09 -0.57 24.60
CA LYS A 59 12.04 -0.45 25.62
C LYS A 59 12.24 -1.45 26.75
N ASP A 60 12.54 -2.70 26.44
CA ASP A 60 12.81 -3.75 27.43
C ASP A 60 14.06 -3.39 28.26
N LEU A 61 15.14 -2.97 27.62
CA LEU A 61 16.37 -2.55 28.30
C LEU A 61 16.15 -1.36 29.23
N VAL A 62 15.36 -0.36 28.83
CA VAL A 62 15.10 0.84 29.64
C VAL A 62 14.31 0.48 30.91
N VAL A 63 13.40 -0.49 30.85
CA VAL A 63 12.64 -0.95 32.04
C VAL A 63 13.56 -1.62 33.06
N ASP A 64 14.61 -2.31 32.62
CA ASP A 64 15.51 -3.08 33.49
C ASP A 64 16.63 -2.22 34.16
N ILE A 65 16.84 -0.98 33.71
CA ILE A 65 17.88 -0.08 34.24
C ILE A 65 17.55 0.42 35.66
N ASP A 66 16.28 0.53 36.02
CA ASP A 66 15.87 1.11 37.31
C ASP A 66 16.20 0.23 38.54
N ASN A 67 16.67 -1.01 38.36
CA ASN A 67 16.87 -1.99 39.46
C ASN A 67 18.16 -2.83 39.40
N SER A 68 19.14 -2.51 38.54
CA SER A 68 20.32 -3.37 38.33
C SER A 68 21.66 -2.64 38.46
N ASP A 69 22.69 -3.33 38.96
CA ASP A 69 24.06 -2.79 39.01
C ASP A 69 24.67 -2.67 37.59
N THR A 70 25.66 -1.77 37.46
CA THR A 70 26.27 -1.34 36.20
C THR A 70 26.86 -2.52 35.40
N ASP A 71 27.46 -3.50 36.08
CA ASP A 71 28.06 -4.66 35.41
C ASP A 71 26.99 -5.58 34.78
N HIS A 72 25.86 -5.76 35.48
CA HIS A 72 24.72 -6.52 34.96
C HIS A 72 24.12 -5.85 33.73
N THR A 73 23.92 -4.53 33.80
CA THR A 73 23.39 -3.71 32.70
C THR A 73 24.28 -3.83 31.44
N MET A 74 25.59 -3.72 31.62
CA MET A 74 26.56 -3.81 30.51
C MET A 74 26.55 -5.21 29.86
N LYS A 75 26.41 -6.27 30.67
CA LYS A 75 26.34 -7.64 30.18
C LYS A 75 25.08 -7.88 29.36
N GLU A 76 23.92 -7.42 29.82
CA GLU A 76 22.66 -7.57 29.10
C GLU A 76 22.65 -6.74 27.82
N PHE A 77 23.17 -5.51 27.84
CA PHE A 77 23.34 -4.69 26.64
C PHE A 77 24.15 -5.40 25.55
N LYS A 78 25.32 -5.96 25.89
CA LYS A 78 26.17 -6.70 24.93
C LYS A 78 25.44 -7.89 24.33
N LYS A 79 24.68 -8.63 25.15
CA LYS A 79 23.89 -9.78 24.73
C LYS A 79 22.76 -9.36 23.76
N GLN A 80 22.01 -8.33 24.09
CA GLN A 80 20.94 -7.82 23.23
C GLN A 80 21.48 -7.25 21.92
N ARG A 81 22.59 -6.50 21.96
CA ARG A 81 23.30 -6.03 20.77
C ARG A 81 23.66 -7.17 19.82
N ASN A 82 24.24 -8.25 20.34
CA ASN A 82 24.63 -9.39 19.50
C ASN A 82 23.41 -10.10 18.89
N LYS A 83 22.30 -10.21 19.62
CA LYS A 83 21.02 -10.72 19.08
C LYS A 83 20.49 -9.82 17.96
N MET A 84 20.56 -8.50 18.12
CA MET A 84 20.12 -7.54 17.08
C MET A 84 20.98 -7.64 15.81
N LEU A 85 22.30 -7.78 15.94
CA LEU A 85 23.19 -7.95 14.79
C LEU A 85 22.92 -9.24 14.00
N ALA A 86 22.50 -10.30 14.70
CA ALA A 86 22.12 -11.57 14.08
C ALA A 86 20.66 -11.60 13.58
N TYR A 87 19.85 -10.60 13.91
CA TYR A 87 18.42 -10.59 13.59
C TYR A 87 18.18 -10.40 12.09
N LYS A 88 17.50 -11.39 11.51
CA LYS A 88 17.05 -11.39 10.11
C LYS A 88 15.52 -11.43 10.10
N PRO A 89 14.85 -10.33 9.75
CA PRO A 89 13.40 -10.31 9.64
C PRO A 89 12.92 -11.29 8.56
N ASP A 90 11.84 -12.01 8.85
CA ASP A 90 11.07 -12.71 7.83
C ASP A 90 9.97 -11.79 7.30
N ILE A 91 10.08 -11.44 6.02
CA ILE A 91 9.13 -10.56 5.32
C ILE A 91 8.23 -11.32 4.34
N THR A 92 8.31 -12.66 4.29
CA THR A 92 7.56 -13.50 3.35
C THR A 92 6.06 -13.24 3.41
N ASN A 93 5.54 -12.97 4.61
CA ASN A 93 4.13 -12.70 4.85
C ASN A 93 3.81 -11.22 5.13
N HIS A 94 4.72 -10.30 4.84
CA HIS A 94 4.52 -8.89 5.11
C HIS A 94 3.40 -8.31 4.24
N GLN A 95 2.26 -7.97 4.87
CA GLN A 95 1.02 -7.61 4.17
C GLN A 95 1.21 -6.43 3.20
N LYS A 96 1.89 -5.36 3.62
CA LYS A 96 2.13 -4.18 2.77
C LYS A 96 3.01 -4.49 1.57
N LEU A 97 3.98 -5.40 1.74
CA LEU A 97 4.88 -5.79 0.66
C LEU A 97 4.11 -6.61 -0.39
N LYS A 98 3.26 -7.54 0.05
CA LYS A 98 2.35 -8.27 -0.84
C LYS A 98 1.39 -7.33 -1.57
N GLN A 99 0.82 -6.37 -0.86
CA GLN A 99 -0.04 -5.33 -1.45
C GLN A 99 0.71 -4.57 -2.54
N TYR A 100 1.93 -4.10 -2.26
CA TYR A 100 2.75 -3.41 -3.25
C TYR A 100 2.98 -4.24 -4.52
N PHE A 101 3.38 -5.51 -4.38
CA PHE A 101 3.62 -6.36 -5.54
C PHE A 101 2.35 -6.58 -6.38
N ASN A 102 1.22 -6.81 -5.73
CA ASN A 102 -0.07 -6.96 -6.41
C ASN A 102 -0.46 -5.65 -7.13
N GLU A 103 -0.30 -4.50 -6.47
CA GLU A 103 -0.58 -3.18 -7.03
C GLU A 103 0.26 -2.92 -8.30
N VAL A 104 1.55 -3.26 -8.28
CA VAL A 104 2.44 -3.13 -9.45
C VAL A 104 2.04 -4.09 -10.56
N GLU A 105 1.68 -5.33 -10.24
CA GLU A 105 1.25 -6.33 -11.23
C GLU A 105 -0.05 -5.92 -11.94
N GLU A 106 -1.03 -5.40 -11.19
CA GLU A 106 -2.28 -4.87 -11.75
C GLU A 106 -2.01 -3.70 -12.71
N LEU A 107 -1.08 -2.81 -12.37
CA LEU A 107 -0.70 -1.69 -13.24
C LEU A 107 0.00 -2.13 -14.52
N ILE A 108 0.85 -3.16 -14.46
CA ILE A 108 1.51 -3.72 -15.65
C ILE A 108 0.47 -4.32 -16.58
N LYS A 109 -0.45 -5.15 -16.05
CA LYS A 109 -1.52 -5.78 -16.85
C LYS A 109 -2.38 -4.73 -17.55
N ALA A 110 -2.81 -3.71 -16.81
CA ALA A 110 -3.62 -2.64 -17.38
C ALA A 110 -2.90 -1.89 -18.50
N GLU A 111 -1.58 -1.64 -18.38
CA GLU A 111 -0.80 -0.96 -19.43
C GLU A 111 -0.56 -1.88 -20.64
N ASP A 112 -0.20 -3.14 -20.41
CA ASP A 112 0.03 -4.12 -21.49
C ASP A 112 -1.27 -4.41 -22.27
N ASP A 113 -2.44 -4.42 -21.60
CA ASP A 113 -3.76 -4.54 -22.24
C ASP A 113 -4.07 -3.32 -23.12
N VAL A 114 -3.73 -2.10 -22.69
CA VAL A 114 -3.88 -0.88 -23.51
C VAL A 114 -3.00 -0.97 -24.76
N ILE A 115 -1.74 -1.38 -24.63
CA ILE A 115 -0.82 -1.52 -25.76
C ILE A 115 -1.34 -2.61 -26.73
N HIS A 116 -1.81 -3.75 -26.22
CA HIS A 116 -2.36 -4.81 -27.05
C HIS A 116 -3.64 -4.40 -27.80
N ASN A 117 -4.54 -3.66 -27.14
CA ASN A 117 -5.77 -3.16 -27.76
C ASN A 117 -5.53 -1.98 -28.71
N GLN A 118 -4.44 -1.22 -28.57
CA GLN A 118 -4.04 -0.21 -29.56
C GLN A 118 -3.46 -0.82 -30.84
N LEU A 119 -2.94 -2.05 -30.77
CA LEU A 119 -2.35 -2.77 -31.91
C LEU A 119 -3.39 -3.61 -32.69
N ASN A 120 -4.51 -3.96 -32.06
CA ASN A 120 -5.63 -4.64 -32.70
C ASN A 120 -6.75 -3.62 -32.92
N ASP A 121 -7.03 -3.28 -34.18
CA ASP A 121 -8.05 -2.31 -34.63
C ASP A 121 -9.51 -2.77 -34.37
N ASP A 122 -9.75 -3.54 -33.30
CA ASP A 122 -11.05 -4.00 -32.86
C ASP A 122 -11.48 -3.16 -31.64
N ASP A 123 -12.43 -2.26 -31.89
CA ASP A 123 -13.06 -1.30 -30.99
C ASP A 123 -13.45 -1.83 -29.60
N ILE A 124 -12.51 -1.88 -28.66
CA ILE A 124 -12.79 -1.69 -27.23
C ILE A 124 -11.78 -0.67 -26.68
N GLN A 125 -12.01 0.59 -27.05
CA GLN A 125 -11.56 1.68 -26.20
C GLN A 125 -12.30 1.53 -24.86
N ILE A 126 -11.59 1.17 -23.80
CA ILE A 126 -11.99 1.58 -22.45
C ILE A 126 -11.88 3.11 -22.47
N THR A 127 -12.96 3.76 -22.89
CA THR A 127 -12.98 5.22 -23.00
C THR A 127 -12.74 5.81 -21.62
N GLU A 128 -11.97 6.90 -21.55
CA GLU A 128 -11.68 7.67 -20.34
C GLU A 128 -12.93 8.19 -19.59
N ASN A 129 -14.13 7.92 -20.11
CA ASN A 129 -15.43 8.34 -19.62
C ASN A 129 -16.07 7.41 -18.56
N ASP A 130 -15.59 6.17 -18.37
CA ASP A 130 -16.27 5.19 -17.50
C ASP A 130 -15.70 5.06 -16.07
N ILE A 131 -14.57 5.70 -15.77
CA ILE A 131 -13.99 5.66 -14.41
C ILE A 131 -14.73 6.67 -13.53
N ASN A 132 -15.65 6.19 -12.69
CA ASN A 132 -16.29 7.03 -11.70
C ASN A 132 -15.26 7.51 -10.66
N ILE A 133 -14.93 8.80 -10.71
CA ILE A 133 -14.00 9.47 -9.77
C ILE A 133 -14.69 10.09 -8.55
N ILE A 134 -16.02 10.04 -8.49
CA ILE A 134 -16.81 10.64 -7.42
C ILE A 134 -17.14 9.58 -6.37
N ASP A 135 -16.75 9.86 -5.14
CA ASP A 135 -17.02 9.01 -3.98
C ASP A 135 -18.54 8.88 -3.76
N PRO A 136 -19.09 7.65 -3.78
CA PRO A 136 -20.52 7.43 -3.56
C PRO A 136 -21.04 7.95 -2.21
N PHE A 137 -20.19 8.02 -1.18
CA PHE A 137 -20.57 8.45 0.16
C PHE A 137 -20.58 9.98 0.32
N THR A 138 -19.49 10.65 -0.02
CA THR A 138 -19.33 12.10 0.18
C THR A 138 -19.74 12.94 -1.02
N LYS A 139 -19.91 12.33 -2.20
CA LYS A 139 -20.13 13.00 -3.49
C LYS A 139 -18.99 13.96 -3.88
N LYS A 140 -17.82 13.78 -3.27
CA LYS A 140 -16.60 14.52 -3.61
C LYS A 140 -15.72 13.68 -4.52
N ARG A 141 -14.79 14.34 -5.21
CA ARG A 141 -13.73 13.66 -5.94
C ARG A 141 -12.88 12.84 -4.98
N MET A 142 -12.66 11.57 -5.30
CA MET A 142 -11.85 10.66 -4.49
C MET A 142 -10.39 11.12 -4.44
N ILE A 143 -9.73 10.90 -3.30
CA ILE A 143 -8.31 11.20 -3.07
C ILE A 143 -7.51 9.90 -2.97
N ASP A 144 -8.01 8.92 -2.20
CA ASP A 144 -7.39 7.59 -2.07
C ASP A 144 -8.43 6.51 -2.36
N PRO A 145 -8.63 6.14 -3.64
CA PRO A 145 -9.70 5.23 -4.03
C PRO A 145 -9.42 3.80 -3.53
N VAL A 146 -10.46 3.16 -2.99
CA VAL A 146 -10.48 1.77 -2.54
C VAL A 146 -11.64 1.03 -3.17
N LYS A 147 -11.37 -0.18 -3.66
CA LYS A 147 -12.33 -1.09 -4.28
C LYS A 147 -12.75 -2.15 -3.30
N ASN A 148 -14.06 -2.41 -3.20
CA ASN A 148 -14.55 -3.59 -2.49
C ASN A 148 -14.41 -4.82 -3.39
N LYS A 149 -13.57 -5.78 -2.99
CA LYS A 149 -13.30 -6.99 -3.77
C LYS A 149 -14.52 -7.90 -3.98
N ILE A 150 -15.61 -7.73 -3.21
CA ILE A 150 -16.84 -8.52 -3.34
C ILE A 150 -17.72 -7.98 -4.47
N CYS A 151 -17.84 -6.66 -4.63
CA CYS A 151 -18.77 -6.05 -5.59
C CYS A 151 -18.13 -5.19 -6.67
N GLY A 152 -16.81 -4.96 -6.61
CA GLY A 152 -16.06 -4.17 -7.59
C GLY A 152 -16.23 -2.65 -7.49
N HIS A 153 -17.13 -2.14 -6.64
CA HIS A 153 -17.34 -0.70 -6.51
C HIS A 153 -16.22 -0.01 -5.74
N VAL A 154 -15.94 1.24 -6.14
CA VAL A 154 -14.85 2.07 -5.65
C VAL A 154 -15.39 3.22 -4.77
N TYR A 155 -14.68 3.54 -3.71
CA TYR A 155 -14.99 4.57 -2.73
C TYR A 155 -13.74 5.35 -2.33
N ASP A 156 -13.89 6.50 -1.67
CA ASP A 156 -12.75 7.12 -1.01
C ASP A 156 -12.43 6.41 0.32
N ARG A 157 -11.15 6.11 0.58
CA ARG A 157 -10.70 5.40 1.78
C ARG A 157 -11.11 6.10 3.07
N GLU A 158 -10.87 7.40 3.17
CA GLU A 158 -11.11 8.15 4.40
C GLU A 158 -12.60 8.18 4.72
N SER A 159 -13.42 8.45 3.71
CA SER A 159 -14.88 8.43 3.83
C SER A 159 -15.42 7.07 4.28
N THR A 160 -14.88 5.99 3.72
CA THR A 160 -15.35 4.63 3.99
C THR A 160 -14.99 4.21 5.40
N ILE A 161 -13.76 4.47 5.86
CA ILE A 161 -13.33 4.19 7.23
C ILE A 161 -14.20 4.97 8.22
N TYR A 162 -14.42 6.26 7.96
CA TYR A 162 -15.26 7.09 8.81
C TYR A 162 -16.70 6.55 8.94
N ILE A 163 -17.31 6.13 7.83
CA ILE A 163 -18.65 5.55 7.84
C ILE A 163 -18.69 4.21 8.55
N LEU A 164 -17.70 3.34 8.37
CA LEU A 164 -17.64 2.05 9.07
C LEU A 164 -17.45 2.20 10.58
N GLN A 165 -16.79 3.27 11.03
CA GLN A 165 -16.67 3.61 12.44
C GLN A 165 -18.01 4.04 13.05
N ILE A 166 -18.82 4.79 12.31
CA ILE A 166 -20.14 5.24 12.76
C ILE A 166 -21.16 4.10 12.66
N LYS A 167 -21.15 3.36 11.55
CA LYS A 167 -22.16 2.37 11.18
C LYS A 167 -21.50 1.12 10.59
N LYS A 168 -21.30 0.12 11.45
CA LYS A 168 -20.66 -1.15 11.07
C LYS A 168 -21.49 -2.00 10.10
N ASP A 169 -22.81 -1.82 10.06
CA ASP A 169 -23.75 -2.49 9.16
C ASP A 169 -23.98 -1.70 7.85
N THR A 170 -22.98 -0.94 7.42
CA THR A 170 -23.04 -0.20 6.15
C THR A 170 -22.98 -1.15 4.96
N ARG A 171 -23.93 -1.02 4.03
CA ARG A 171 -23.94 -1.73 2.75
C ARG A 171 -23.36 -0.84 1.65
N CYS A 172 -23.08 -1.46 0.49
CA CYS A 172 -22.68 -0.71 -0.70
C CYS A 172 -23.69 0.42 -1.02
N PRO A 173 -23.24 1.68 -1.11
CA PRO A 173 -24.08 2.84 -1.41
C PRO A 173 -24.45 2.96 -2.90
N VAL A 174 -23.83 2.16 -3.78
CA VAL A 174 -24.09 2.21 -5.22
C VAL A 174 -25.45 1.59 -5.52
N ILE A 175 -26.32 2.37 -6.16
CA ILE A 175 -27.69 1.97 -6.51
C ILE A 175 -27.62 0.74 -7.44
N GLY A 176 -28.44 -0.26 -7.14
CA GLY A 176 -28.49 -1.51 -7.92
C GLY A 176 -27.36 -2.49 -7.60
N CYS A 177 -26.52 -2.23 -6.59
CA CYS A 177 -25.50 -3.20 -6.19
C CYS A 177 -26.15 -4.52 -5.76
N ILE A 178 -25.74 -5.62 -6.40
CA ILE A 178 -26.21 -6.97 -6.10
C ILE A 178 -25.66 -7.52 -4.78
N ASN A 179 -24.55 -6.97 -4.28
CA ASN A 179 -23.94 -7.41 -3.03
C ASN A 179 -24.77 -6.94 -1.84
N LYS A 180 -25.39 -7.89 -1.15
CA LYS A 180 -26.21 -7.64 0.04
C LYS A 180 -25.41 -7.68 1.35
N GLN A 181 -24.14 -8.05 1.29
CA GLN A 181 -23.26 -8.12 2.47
C GLN A 181 -22.84 -6.72 2.92
N PHE A 182 -22.52 -6.59 4.21
CA PHE A 182 -21.94 -5.36 4.74
C PHE A 182 -20.53 -5.17 4.20
N ILE A 183 -20.13 -3.90 4.06
CA ILE A 183 -18.76 -3.55 3.71
C ILE A 183 -17.89 -3.86 4.93
N LEU A 184 -16.83 -4.65 4.73
CA LEU A 184 -15.82 -4.92 5.74
C LEU A 184 -14.50 -4.32 5.27
N GLU A 185 -13.74 -3.75 6.20
CA GLU A 185 -12.45 -3.13 5.90
C GLU A 185 -11.46 -4.12 5.26
N GLU A 186 -11.48 -5.39 5.69
CA GLU A 186 -10.70 -6.50 5.12
C GLU A 186 -11.03 -6.82 3.64
N ASN A 187 -12.17 -6.33 3.15
CA ASN A 187 -12.62 -6.51 1.77
C ASN A 187 -12.30 -5.30 0.89
N LEU A 188 -11.76 -4.22 1.48
CA LEU A 188 -11.33 -3.03 0.75
C LEU A 188 -9.87 -3.16 0.37
N VAL A 189 -9.61 -3.08 -0.93
CA VAL A 189 -8.26 -3.06 -1.51
C VAL A 189 -8.03 -1.73 -2.21
N SER A 190 -6.79 -1.27 -2.28
CA SER A 190 -6.45 -0.09 -3.08
C SER A 190 -6.92 -0.25 -4.53
N ASP A 191 -7.53 0.79 -5.12
CA ASP A 191 -7.81 0.81 -6.55
C ASP A 191 -6.72 1.60 -7.29
N VAL A 192 -5.68 0.88 -7.73
CA VAL A 192 -4.52 1.50 -8.37
C VAL A 192 -4.83 2.13 -9.72
N ILE A 193 -5.82 1.60 -10.43
CA ILE A 193 -6.23 2.08 -11.76
C ILE A 193 -6.91 3.45 -11.59
N THR A 194 -7.91 3.53 -10.73
CA THR A 194 -8.62 4.77 -10.40
C THR A 194 -7.65 5.80 -9.81
N ARG A 195 -6.71 5.36 -8.96
CA ARG A 195 -5.68 6.23 -8.39
C ARG A 195 -4.77 6.82 -9.46
N LYS A 196 -4.28 6.00 -10.40
CA LYS A 196 -3.46 6.45 -11.55
C LYS A 196 -4.23 7.45 -12.42
N TYR A 197 -5.51 7.17 -12.69
CA TYR A 197 -6.37 8.09 -13.44
C TYR A 197 -6.54 9.45 -12.73
N LEU A 198 -6.83 9.44 -11.43
CA LEU A 198 -6.97 10.66 -10.63
C LEU A 198 -5.70 11.51 -10.61
N GLN A 199 -4.53 10.86 -10.61
CA GLN A 199 -3.22 11.53 -10.66
C GLN A 199 -2.92 12.15 -12.02
N LYS A 200 -3.33 11.51 -13.12
CA LYS A 200 -3.21 12.07 -14.49
C LYS A 200 -4.16 13.25 -14.73
N HIS A 201 -5.29 13.30 -14.02
CA HIS A 201 -6.32 14.33 -14.19
C HIS A 201 -6.52 15.19 -12.93
N PRO A 202 -5.52 15.97 -12.46
CA PRO A 202 -5.67 16.79 -11.26
C PRO A 202 -6.80 17.84 -11.40
N THR A 203 -7.38 18.24 -10.26
CA THR A 203 -8.34 19.34 -10.15
C THR A 203 -7.68 20.70 -10.22
#